data_AF-A0A5M6ITJ1-F1
#
_entry.id   AF-A0A5M6ITJ1-F1
#
_cell.length_a   1.000
_cell.length_b   1.000
_cell.length_c   1.000
_cell.angle_alpha   90.00
_cell.angle_beta   90.00
_cell.angle_gamma   90.00
#
_symmetry.space_group_name_H-M   'P 1'
#
loop_
_entity.id
_entity.type
_entity.pdbx_description
1 polymer ?
#
loop_
_entity_poly.entity_id
_entity_poly.type
_entity_poly.pdbx_seq_one_letter_code
_entity_poly.pdbx_strand_id
1 'polypeptide(L)'
;MTANAQQQIGRLALRVEGEFWNAYYARPNTMDGAILLGSIRMAIVTASQARKLAFTEIMKGAVAAHIEEISGVRPTWRDPMPGPESERSGHA
;
A
#
# COMPACT_ATOMS: atom_id res chain seq x y z
N MET A 1 23.26 23.22 -5.95
CA MET A 1 22.62 22.65 -4.74
C MET A 1 21.74 21.51 -5.22
N THR A 2 22.27 20.28 -5.21
CA THR A 2 21.60 19.10 -5.74
C THR A 2 20.44 18.71 -4.83
N ALA A 3 19.25 18.52 -5.41
CA ALA A 3 18.05 18.14 -4.70
C ALA A 3 18.30 16.87 -3.86
N ASN A 4 17.98 16.92 -2.56
CA ASN A 4 17.88 15.74 -1.71
C ASN A 4 16.82 14.81 -2.31
N ALA A 5 17.25 13.79 -3.05
CA ALA A 5 16.34 12.78 -3.58
C ALA A 5 15.72 12.02 -2.41
N GLN A 6 14.45 12.29 -2.10
CA GLN A 6 13.70 11.50 -1.13
C GLN A 6 13.71 10.03 -1.59
N GLN A 7 14.43 9.19 -0.85
CA GLN A 7 14.56 7.77 -1.15
C GLN A 7 13.20 7.09 -0.95
N GLN A 8 12.69 6.42 -1.98
CA GLN A 8 11.50 5.60 -1.84
C GLN A 8 11.89 4.27 -1.18
N ILE A 9 11.42 4.07 0.04
CA ILE A 9 11.72 2.92 0.89
C ILE A 9 10.70 1.78 0.75
N GLY A 10 9.56 2.02 0.08
CA GLY A 10 8.53 1.01 -0.17
C GLY A 10 7.25 1.61 -0.76
N ARG A 11 6.21 0.79 -0.82
CA ARG A 11 4.85 1.22 -1.18
C ARG A 11 3.79 0.35 -0.48
N LEU A 12 2.61 0.93 -0.30
CA LEU A 12 1.39 0.20 0.02
C LEU A 12 0.74 -0.25 -1.30
N ALA A 13 0.68 -1.55 -1.54
CA ALA A 13 0.02 -2.13 -2.71
C ALA A 13 -1.35 -2.69 -2.32
N LEU A 14 -2.40 -2.25 -3.01
CA LEU A 14 -3.78 -2.67 -2.79
C LEU A 14 -4.23 -3.53 -3.97
N ARG A 15 -4.57 -4.81 -3.73
CA ARG A 15 -4.96 -5.77 -4.78
C ARG A 15 -6.29 -6.42 -4.46
N VAL A 16 -7.05 -6.77 -5.49
CA VAL A 16 -8.27 -7.57 -5.37
C VAL A 16 -7.90 -9.03 -5.60
N GLU A 17 -8.19 -9.89 -4.65
CA GLU A 17 -7.90 -11.33 -4.71
C GLU A 17 -9.12 -12.10 -4.21
N GLY A 18 -9.83 -12.77 -5.12
CA GLY A 18 -11.11 -13.40 -4.83
C GLY A 18 -12.12 -12.38 -4.29
N GLU A 19 -12.67 -12.65 -3.10
CA GLU A 19 -13.65 -11.77 -2.44
C GLU A 19 -13.03 -10.65 -1.59
N PHE A 20 -11.70 -10.52 -1.60
CA PHE A 20 -10.97 -9.66 -0.68
C PHE A 20 -10.20 -8.55 -1.38
N TRP A 21 -10.12 -7.42 -0.68
CA TRP A 21 -9.19 -6.33 -0.97
C TRP A 21 -8.02 -6.43 0.00
N ASN A 22 -6.87 -6.82 -0.52
CA ASN A 22 -5.67 -7.10 0.25
C ASN A 22 -4.70 -5.92 0.18
N ALA A 23 -4.12 -5.58 1.32
CA ALA A 23 -3.15 -4.53 1.50
C ALA A 23 -1.78 -5.14 1.83
N TYR A 24 -0.79 -4.83 1.01
CA TYR A 24 0.57 -5.33 1.16
C TYR A 24 1.56 -4.18 1.34
N TYR A 25 2.55 -4.37 2.21
CA TYR A 25 3.80 -3.63 2.11
C TYR A 25 4.67 -4.32 1.05
N ALA A 26 5.17 -3.56 0.09
CA ALA A 26 6.03 -4.05 -0.97
C ALA A 26 7.22 -3.11 -1.20
N ARG A 27 8.29 -3.66 -1.78
CA ARG A 27 9.40 -2.85 -2.28
C ARG A 27 8.90 -1.94 -3.42
N PRO A 28 9.56 -0.80 -3.67
CA PRO A 28 9.07 0.21 -4.63
C PRO A 28 8.69 -0.33 -6.01
N ASN A 29 9.46 -1.29 -6.54
CA ASN A 29 9.38 -1.76 -7.92
C ASN A 29 9.03 -3.25 -8.05
N THR A 30 8.69 -3.95 -6.97
CA THR A 30 8.38 -5.39 -7.03
C THR A 30 7.48 -5.84 -5.88
N MET A 31 6.64 -6.85 -6.15
CA MET A 31 5.86 -7.57 -5.14
C MET A 31 6.63 -8.76 -4.55
N ASP A 32 7.84 -9.05 -5.02
CA ASP A 32 8.68 -10.11 -4.45
C ASP A 32 9.07 -9.80 -3.00
N GLY A 33 8.70 -10.70 -2.09
CA GLY A 33 8.79 -10.53 -0.65
C GLY A 33 7.74 -9.60 -0.05
N ALA A 34 6.64 -9.31 -0.76
CA ALA A 34 5.56 -8.47 -0.22
C ALA A 34 4.90 -9.11 1.01
N ILE A 35 4.61 -8.28 2.00
CA ILE A 35 4.07 -8.70 3.30
C ILE A 35 2.60 -8.27 3.36
N LEU A 36 1.70 -9.23 3.62
CA LEU A 36 0.29 -8.94 3.84
C LEU A 36 0.13 -8.19 5.18
N LEU A 37 -0.44 -6.99 5.12
CA LEU A 37 -0.73 -6.16 6.30
C LEU A 37 -2.17 -6.32 6.78
N GLY A 38 -3.09 -6.52 5.82
CA GLY A 38 -4.51 -6.62 6.11
C GLY A 38 -5.32 -7.03 4.91
N SER A 39 -6.50 -7.58 5.19
CA SER A 39 -7.47 -8.01 4.20
C SER A 39 -8.86 -7.59 4.65
N ILE A 40 -9.69 -7.15 3.71
CA ILE A 40 -11.08 -6.77 3.97
C ILE A 40 -11.97 -7.27 2.85
N ARG A 41 -13.18 -7.76 3.17
CA ARG A 41 -14.14 -8.19 2.14
C ARG A 41 -14.45 -7.04 1.19
N MET A 42 -14.40 -7.30 -0.12
CA MET A 42 -14.73 -6.33 -1.17
C MET A 42 -16.09 -5.69 -0.95
N ALA A 43 -17.09 -6.47 -0.53
CA ALA A 43 -18.44 -5.99 -0.24
C ALA A 43 -18.48 -4.85 0.80
N ILE A 44 -17.54 -4.83 1.76
CA ILE A 44 -17.47 -3.78 2.79
C ILE A 44 -16.97 -2.46 2.19
N VAL A 45 -15.97 -2.53 1.32
CA VAL A 45 -15.30 -1.34 0.75
C VAL A 45 -16.03 -0.80 -0.47
N THR A 46 -16.72 -1.64 -1.25
CA THR A 46 -17.57 -1.18 -2.36
C THR A 46 -18.86 -0.52 -1.87
N ALA A 47 -19.39 -0.96 -0.73
CA ALA A 47 -20.58 -0.38 -0.13
C ALA A 47 -20.35 1.03 0.47
N SER A 48 -19.11 1.45 0.70
CA SER A 48 -18.83 2.75 1.32
C SER A 48 -17.41 3.26 1.03
N GLN A 49 -17.34 4.41 0.34
CA GLN A 49 -16.08 5.13 0.14
C GLN A 49 -15.41 5.50 1.47
N ALA A 50 -16.18 5.85 2.50
CA ALA A 50 -15.64 6.16 3.83
C ALA A 50 -14.94 4.95 4.46
N ARG A 51 -15.51 3.74 4.33
CA ARG A 51 -14.87 2.51 4.83
C ARG A 51 -13.62 2.15 4.04
N LYS A 52 -13.65 2.32 2.72
CA LYS A 52 -12.48 2.15 1.84
C LYS A 52 -11.33 3.07 2.27
N LEU A 53 -11.62 4.33 2.51
CA LEU A 53 -10.65 5.31 3.00
C LEU A 53 -10.14 4.96 4.41
N ALA A 54 -11.03 4.61 5.33
CA ALA A 54 -10.65 4.23 6.69
C ALA A 54 -9.71 3.02 6.71
N PHE A 55 -10.01 1.97 5.94
CA PHE A 55 -9.10 0.83 5.78
C PHE A 55 -7.74 1.27 5.23
N THR A 56 -7.73 2.11 4.19
CA THR A 56 -6.50 2.61 3.57
C THR A 56 -5.64 3.40 4.56
N GLU A 57 -6.23 4.26 5.39
CA GLU A 57 -5.50 5.04 6.39
C GLU A 57 -4.92 4.16 7.51
N ILE A 58 -5.64 3.11 7.94
CA ILE A 58 -5.09 2.14 8.90
C ILE A 58 -3.87 1.43 8.30
N MET A 59 -3.94 1.00 7.03
CA MET A 59 -2.82 0.34 6.36
C MET A 59 -1.63 1.28 6.15
N LYS A 60 -1.88 2.55 5.81
CA LYS A 60 -0.83 3.59 5.76
C LYS A 60 -0.20 3.81 7.14
N GLY A 61 -0.99 3.81 8.21
CA GLY A 61 -0.49 3.87 9.58
C GLY A 61 0.43 2.68 9.91
N ALA A 62 0.01 1.46 9.54
CA ALA A 62 0.78 0.24 9.76
C ALA A 62 2.13 0.25 9.04
N VAL A 63 2.17 0.66 7.77
CA VAL A 63 3.45 0.80 7.03
C VAL A 63 4.34 1.84 7.66
N ALA A 64 3.79 3.00 8.05
CA ALA A 64 4.58 4.07 8.66
C ALA A 64 5.21 3.62 9.98
N ALA A 65 4.44 2.94 10.84
CA ALA A 65 4.93 2.38 12.10
C ALA A 65 6.01 1.32 11.88
N HIS A 66 5.81 0.40 10.94
CA HIS A 66 6.80 -0.65 10.63
C HIS A 66 8.12 -0.06 10.13
N ILE A 67 8.04 0.97 9.28
CA ILE A 67 9.24 1.65 8.75
C ILE A 67 9.95 2.45 9.85
N GLU A 68 9.19 3.14 10.70
CA GLU A 68 9.73 3.90 11.82
C GLU A 68 10.45 2.99 12.81
N GLU A 69 9.91 1.80 13.08
CA GLU A 69 10.54 0.78 13.93
C GLU A 69 11.90 0.31 13.39
N ILE A 70 12.01 0.04 12.09
CA ILE A 70 13.26 -0.49 11.50
C ILE A 70 14.29 0.59 11.18
N SER A 71 13.86 1.83 10.91
CA SER A 71 14.74 2.89 10.41
C SER A 71 14.96 4.04 11.39
N GLY A 72 14.15 4.13 12.45
CA GLY A 72 14.11 5.27 13.36
C GLY A 72 13.54 6.56 12.74
N VAL A 73 13.05 6.51 11.48
CA VAL A 73 12.54 7.67 10.75
C VAL A 73 11.11 7.39 10.29
N ARG A 74 10.19 8.27 10.68
CA ARG A 74 8.81 8.19 10.22
C ARG A 74 8.69 8.64 8.76
N PRO A 75 8.13 7.81 7.86
CA PRO A 75 8.04 8.16 6.45
C PRO A 75 6.88 9.12 6.16
N THR A 76 6.98 9.82 5.04
CA THR A 76 5.88 10.60 4.46
C THR A 76 5.27 9.87 3.27
N TRP A 77 3.97 10.07 3.07
CA TRP A 77 3.25 9.53 1.92
C TRP A 77 3.30 10.52 0.76
N ARG A 78 3.52 9.99 -0.45
CA ARG A 78 3.26 10.73 -1.70
C ARG A 78 1.80 10.54 -2.13
N ASP A 79 1.38 11.30 -3.12
CA ASP A 79 0.06 11.10 -3.73
C ASP A 79 -0.13 9.67 -4.23
N PRO A 80 -1.34 9.09 -4.14
CA PRO A 80 -1.62 7.76 -4.66
C PRO A 80 -1.29 7.68 -6.15
N MET A 81 -0.42 6.74 -6.52
CA MET A 81 -0.11 6.44 -7.91
C MET A 81 -0.79 5.15 -8.33
N PRO A 82 -1.31 5.07 -9.56
CA PRO A 82 -1.81 3.80 -10.07
C PRO A 82 -0.66 2.80 -10.16
N GLY A 83 -0.94 1.52 -9.87
CA GLY A 83 0.08 0.47 -9.88
C GLY A 83 0.80 0.36 -11.24
N PRO A 84 1.99 -0.27 -11.28
CA PRO A 84 2.70 -0.57 -12.52
C PRO A 84 1.79 -1.25 -13.55
N GLU A 85 1.96 -0.92 -14.82
CA GLU A 85 1.12 -1.44 -15.91
C GLU A 85 1.10 -2.97 -15.96
N SER A 86 2.23 -3.61 -15.67
CA SER A 86 2.36 -5.07 -15.54
C SER A 86 1.52 -5.70 -14.43
N GLU A 87 1.04 -4.91 -13.46
CA GLU A 87 0.19 -5.36 -12.36
C GLU A 87 -1.30 -5.07 -12.59
N ARG A 88 -1.66 -4.33 -13.66
CA ARG A 88 -3.06 -3.96 -13.98
C ARG A 88 -3.82 -5.04 -14.75
N SER A 89 -3.14 -6.07 -15.26
CA SER A 89 -3.74 -7.11 -16.12
C SER A 89 -4.32 -8.32 -15.38
N GLY A 90 -4.44 -8.28 -14.04
CA GLY A 90 -4.95 -9.38 -13.23
C GLY A 90 -6.47 -9.37 -13.02
N HIS A 91 -7.24 -9.51 -14.10
CA HIS A 91 -8.64 -9.94 -14.03
C HIS A 91 -8.82 -11.13 -14.97
N ALA A 92 -8.49 -12.33 -14.48
CA ALA A 92 -8.94 -13.60 -15.02
C ALA A 92 -9.56 -14.40 -13.89
#